data_AF-A0A816VHF2-F1
#
_entry.id   AF-A0A816VHF2-F1
#
_cell.length_a   1.000
_cell.length_b   1.000
_cell.length_c   1.000
_cell.angle_alpha   90.00
_cell.angle_beta   90.00
_cell.angle_gamma   90.00
#
_symmetry.space_group_name_H-M   'P 1'
#
loop_
_entity.id
_entity.type
_entity.pdbx_description
1 polymer ?
#
loop_
_entity_poly.entity_id
_entity_poly.type
_entity_poly.pdbx_seq_one_letter_code
_entity_poly.pdbx_strand_id
1 'polypeptide(L)'
;MTNRDRMTKRIADRVILCWLDLEARNIEDNIHRKIEQLRINVYAAHSFDEWNACIDFITSVDEQDIIYLVVQPEHLNDESLSLFDSIPQLKSIFLLCNNQRKIILIQDNNNLIFNQIEQNIRQNANQAIGLQVFRAQNDKITDASLLNQLDTSFMYSQLIKEMLIDAEVEYAEDNINDFVDICLAENQDNQMQSENLRSFRNTYKQHSSVWWYTKESFLYSAVNKALRTQDMTMLITMGFFIRDLHLQLIELQETDIENQSLSMLYRGQGMTMKDFERLHQQIDGLISARDNPLHVGIFFCIRPNAAITTHDKKSLSPFASLRNVSCYPNENEILFSMHTIFRIKNVHEIDERLWQIDLDFTNDQDQQLNILLEQLRSEIYVPGVFNVDKVGKLYLKMGDYDGALEVYNTLLPMFPENLVFLCYVHNHLGLTYQHLDQIDQALMHYEKSIEIRRSWGDEENNDRYSLVTYANLSTLYAEKGKLEESIETYRKVIALRLEYLPSNHPELSCEYSNLAVVYSENKDYSSAIECFHRALDIAEKSLPDNHERLATIHFNINVANEDLANYEEALKHITKAVDKARLSPTFDQENLNRWIQSMQQIEEKIDAH
;
A
#
# COMPACT_ATOMS: atom_id res chain seq x y z
N MET A 1 -32.15 -32.68 -10.43
CA MET A 1 -32.95 -31.46 -10.15
C MET A 1 -32.87 -31.24 -8.65
N THR A 2 -32.29 -30.19 -8.08
CA THR A 2 -31.81 -28.89 -8.59
C THR A 2 -30.55 -28.48 -7.82
N ASN A 3 -29.52 -28.06 -8.56
CA ASN A 3 -28.40 -27.25 -8.08
C ASN A 3 -28.94 -25.93 -7.51
N ARG A 4 -28.97 -25.77 -6.19
CA ARG A 4 -28.95 -24.47 -5.53
C ARG A 4 -28.20 -24.66 -4.20
N ASP A 5 -27.27 -23.75 -3.96
CA ASP A 5 -26.38 -23.62 -2.80
C ASP A 5 -24.97 -24.22 -2.97
N ARG A 6 -24.29 -23.77 -4.02
CA ARG A 6 -22.85 -23.45 -3.93
C ARG A 6 -22.75 -21.97 -3.61
N MET A 7 -22.43 -21.62 -2.36
CA MET A 7 -22.08 -20.26 -1.96
C MET A 7 -20.83 -20.26 -1.06
N THR A 8 -19.91 -19.38 -1.46
CA THR A 8 -18.86 -18.69 -0.70
C THR A 8 -17.72 -19.53 -0.10
N LYS A 9 -16.50 -19.35 -0.65
CA LYS A 9 -15.23 -19.75 -0.03
C LYS A 9 -15.14 -19.20 1.39
N ARG A 10 -14.95 -20.10 2.36
CA ARG A 10 -15.02 -19.85 3.81
C ARG A 10 -13.63 -19.84 4.44
N ILE A 11 -13.51 -19.20 5.61
CA ILE A 11 -12.23 -18.94 6.32
C ILE A 11 -11.51 -20.22 6.79
N ALA A 12 -12.22 -21.34 6.96
CA ALA A 12 -11.63 -22.62 7.32
C ALA A 12 -12.19 -23.74 6.43
N ASP A 13 -11.41 -24.14 5.43
CA ASP A 13 -11.83 -24.99 4.29
C ASP A 13 -12.25 -26.44 4.66
N ARG A 14 -12.15 -26.86 5.93
CA ARG A 14 -12.52 -28.23 6.36
C ARG A 14 -13.28 -28.30 7.67
N VAL A 15 -13.88 -27.19 8.11
CA VAL A 15 -14.58 -27.12 9.40
C VAL A 15 -16.09 -27.12 9.20
N ILE A 16 -16.79 -28.10 9.77
CA ILE A 16 -18.24 -28.25 9.73
C ILE A 16 -18.84 -27.97 11.11
N LEU A 17 -19.78 -27.04 11.17
CA LEU A 17 -20.53 -26.72 12.40
C LEU A 17 -21.89 -27.41 12.37
N CYS A 18 -22.14 -28.29 13.33
CA CYS A 18 -23.44 -28.93 13.54
C CYS A 18 -24.14 -28.27 14.72
N TRP A 19 -25.34 -27.76 14.51
CA TRP A 19 -26.16 -27.12 15.53
C TRP A 19 -27.42 -27.96 15.78
N LEU A 20 -27.52 -28.59 16.96
CA LEU A 20 -28.64 -29.45 17.32
C LEU A 20 -29.56 -28.73 18.32
N ASP A 21 -30.78 -28.43 17.88
CA ASP A 21 -31.79 -27.71 18.64
C ASP A 21 -33.17 -28.35 18.48
N LEU A 22 -33.58 -29.18 19.44
CA LEU A 22 -34.82 -29.97 19.36
C LEU A 22 -36.09 -29.12 19.61
N GLU A 23 -35.94 -27.87 20.07
CA GLU A 23 -37.05 -26.92 20.26
C GLU A 23 -37.31 -26.01 19.05
N ALA A 24 -36.53 -26.17 17.96
CA ALA A 24 -36.51 -25.30 16.78
C ALA A 24 -37.86 -25.13 16.04
N ARG A 25 -38.87 -25.96 16.31
CA ARG A 25 -40.22 -25.75 15.75
C ARG A 25 -40.92 -24.49 16.29
N ASN A 26 -40.42 -23.89 17.36
CA ASN A 26 -41.04 -22.73 18.02
C ASN A 26 -40.08 -21.55 18.28
N ILE A 27 -38.93 -21.47 17.61
CA ILE A 27 -37.94 -20.43 17.88
C ILE A 27 -37.84 -19.40 16.75
N GLU A 28 -37.90 -18.13 17.15
CA GLU A 28 -37.87 -16.89 16.36
C GLU A 28 -36.76 -16.84 15.28
N ASP A 29 -37.01 -16.08 14.20
CA ASP A 29 -36.12 -15.74 13.07
C ASP A 29 -34.66 -15.35 13.42
N ASN A 30 -34.38 -15.13 14.70
CA ASN A 30 -33.12 -14.64 15.25
C ASN A 30 -32.01 -15.70 15.31
N ILE A 31 -32.33 -16.98 15.56
CA ILE A 31 -31.31 -18.05 15.60
C ILE A 31 -30.90 -18.48 14.19
N HIS A 32 -31.85 -18.63 13.27
CA HIS A 32 -31.55 -18.86 11.86
C HIS A 32 -30.63 -17.77 11.28
N ARG A 33 -30.89 -16.48 11.58
CA ARG A 33 -29.97 -15.39 11.20
C ARG A 33 -28.57 -15.52 11.77
N LYS A 34 -28.43 -15.95 13.04
CA LYS A 34 -27.11 -16.15 13.67
C LYS A 34 -26.35 -17.33 13.07
N ILE A 35 -27.04 -18.41 12.71
CA ILE A 35 -26.45 -19.57 12.02
C ILE A 35 -26.02 -19.17 10.59
N GLU A 36 -26.82 -18.38 9.86
CA GLU A 36 -26.42 -17.83 8.56
C GLU A 36 -25.18 -16.93 8.65
N GLN A 37 -25.06 -16.14 9.72
CA GLN A 37 -23.86 -15.33 9.96
C GLN A 37 -22.61 -16.18 10.25
N LEU A 38 -22.76 -17.31 10.95
CA LEU A 38 -21.65 -18.22 11.25
C LEU A 38 -21.18 -19.01 10.03
N ARG A 39 -22.06 -19.25 9.04
CA ARG A 39 -21.73 -19.93 7.78
C ARG A 39 -20.64 -19.24 6.97
N ILE A 40 -20.39 -17.96 7.19
CA ILE A 40 -19.32 -17.21 6.51
C ILE A 40 -17.93 -17.70 6.94
N ASN A 41 -17.80 -18.27 8.15
CA ASN A 41 -16.50 -18.53 8.78
C ASN A 41 -16.05 -20.00 8.74
N VAL A 42 -16.94 -20.94 8.41
CA VAL A 42 -16.70 -22.40 8.47
C VAL A 42 -17.11 -23.05 7.16
N TYR A 43 -16.44 -24.11 6.70
CA TYR A 43 -16.72 -24.84 5.45
C TYR A 43 -18.20 -25.20 5.25
N ALA A 44 -18.90 -25.67 6.29
CA ALA A 44 -20.34 -25.93 6.26
C ALA A 44 -20.98 -25.68 7.63
N ALA A 45 -22.27 -25.29 7.66
CA ALA A 45 -23.02 -25.26 8.92
C ALA A 45 -24.44 -25.82 8.75
N HIS A 46 -24.76 -26.84 9.54
CA HIS A 46 -25.99 -27.60 9.47
C HIS A 46 -26.76 -27.48 10.79
N SER A 47 -28.07 -27.23 10.70
CA SER A 47 -28.98 -27.25 11.83
C SER A 47 -29.81 -28.53 11.81
N PHE A 48 -30.01 -29.14 12.97
CA PHE A 48 -30.80 -30.36 13.14
C PHE A 48 -31.85 -30.13 14.22
N ASP A 49 -33.07 -30.59 13.95
CA ASP A 49 -34.22 -30.59 14.86
C ASP A 49 -34.51 -31.98 15.44
N GLU A 50 -33.75 -33.00 15.01
CA GLU A 50 -33.81 -34.37 15.50
C GLU A 50 -32.40 -34.92 15.79
N TRP A 51 -32.24 -35.55 16.95
CA TRP A 51 -30.95 -36.08 17.43
C TRP A 51 -30.35 -37.12 16.48
N ASN A 52 -31.15 -38.09 16.06
CA ASN A 52 -30.68 -39.19 15.21
C ASN A 52 -30.19 -38.69 13.84
N ALA A 53 -30.89 -37.72 13.24
CA ALA A 53 -30.49 -37.12 11.97
C ALA A 53 -29.15 -36.36 12.08
N CYS A 54 -28.89 -35.71 13.21
CA CYS A 54 -27.62 -35.05 13.48
C CYS A 54 -26.46 -36.04 13.56
N ILE A 55 -26.66 -37.14 14.27
CA ILE A 55 -25.64 -38.19 14.44
C ILE A 55 -25.36 -38.91 13.12
N ASP A 56 -26.40 -39.29 12.37
CA ASP A 56 -26.25 -39.93 11.06
C ASP A 56 -25.46 -39.04 10.09
N PHE A 57 -25.68 -37.72 10.16
CA PHE A 57 -24.90 -36.76 9.38
C PHE A 57 -23.44 -36.72 9.83
N ILE A 58 -23.18 -36.50 11.13
CA ILE A 58 -21.81 -36.39 11.68
C ILE A 58 -20.98 -37.64 11.36
N THR A 59 -21.58 -38.83 11.40
CA THR A 59 -20.91 -40.10 11.10
C THR A 59 -20.72 -40.36 9.60
N SER A 60 -21.41 -39.63 8.72
CA SER A 60 -21.30 -39.74 7.26
C SER A 60 -20.25 -38.81 6.63
N VAL A 61 -19.71 -37.87 7.40
CA VAL A 61 -18.72 -36.87 6.96
C VAL A 61 -17.32 -37.50 6.83
N ASP A 62 -16.56 -37.05 5.83
CA ASP A 62 -15.19 -37.52 5.56
C ASP A 62 -14.29 -37.39 6.81
N GLU A 63 -13.46 -38.39 7.08
CA GLU A 63 -12.54 -38.41 8.24
C GLU A 63 -11.55 -37.23 8.28
N GLN A 64 -11.29 -36.60 7.14
CA GLN A 64 -10.40 -35.46 7.04
C GLN A 64 -11.06 -34.11 7.43
N ASP A 65 -12.38 -34.07 7.57
CA ASP A 65 -13.12 -32.88 7.94
C ASP A 65 -13.36 -32.80 9.45
N ILE A 66 -13.31 -31.58 9.98
CA ILE A 66 -13.37 -31.27 11.41
C ILE A 66 -14.78 -30.85 11.78
N ILE A 67 -15.41 -31.55 12.72
CA ILE A 67 -16.77 -31.26 13.16
C ILE A 67 -16.77 -30.61 14.54
N TYR A 68 -17.54 -29.52 14.67
CA TYR A 68 -17.90 -28.91 15.94
C TYR A 68 -19.40 -29.07 16.16
N LEU A 69 -19.81 -29.59 17.31
CA LEU A 69 -21.22 -29.77 17.67
C LEU A 69 -21.64 -28.74 18.73
N VAL A 70 -22.76 -28.06 18.50
CA VAL A 70 -23.43 -27.21 19.48
C VAL A 70 -24.75 -27.87 19.86
N VAL A 71 -24.99 -28.06 21.15
CA VAL A 71 -26.17 -28.80 21.64
C VAL A 71 -26.64 -28.27 23.00
N GLN A 72 -27.95 -28.33 23.25
CA GLN A 72 -28.49 -27.97 24.56
C GLN A 72 -28.17 -29.05 25.62
N PRO A 73 -27.79 -28.68 26.85
CA PRO A 73 -27.42 -29.62 27.91
C PRO A 73 -28.47 -30.69 28.21
N GLU A 74 -29.74 -30.34 28.11
CA GLU A 74 -30.89 -31.21 28.38
C GLU A 74 -31.09 -32.34 27.36
N HIS A 75 -30.36 -32.30 26.24
CA HIS A 75 -30.40 -33.32 25.19
C HIS A 75 -29.19 -34.25 25.21
N LEU A 76 -28.23 -34.02 26.11
CA LEU A 76 -27.09 -34.91 26.31
C LEU A 76 -27.42 -35.93 27.40
N ASN A 77 -27.36 -37.21 27.04
CA ASN A 77 -27.40 -38.32 27.97
C ASN A 77 -26.10 -39.15 27.90
N ASP A 78 -25.90 -40.07 28.84
CA ASP A 78 -24.69 -40.89 28.91
C ASP A 78 -24.46 -41.74 27.65
N GLU A 79 -25.54 -42.14 26.97
CA GLU A 79 -25.50 -42.91 25.72
C GLU A 79 -24.98 -42.04 24.55
N SER A 80 -25.46 -40.80 24.44
CA SER A 80 -24.99 -39.78 23.49
C SER A 80 -23.50 -39.45 23.68
N LEU A 81 -23.05 -39.27 24.92
CA LEU A 81 -21.66 -38.95 25.23
C LEU A 81 -20.72 -40.10 24.84
N SER A 82 -21.13 -41.35 25.11
CA SER A 82 -20.34 -42.53 24.74
C SER A 82 -20.18 -42.71 23.22
N LEU A 83 -21.16 -42.22 22.44
CA LEU A 83 -21.10 -42.26 20.99
C LEU A 83 -20.08 -41.25 20.43
N PHE A 84 -19.96 -40.07 21.03
CA PHE A 84 -19.04 -39.03 20.58
C PHE A 84 -17.58 -39.42 20.70
N ASP A 85 -17.22 -40.18 21.74
CA ASP A 85 -15.87 -40.72 21.91
C ASP A 85 -15.46 -41.67 20.75
N SER A 86 -16.42 -42.18 19.98
CA SER A 86 -16.18 -43.07 18.84
C SER A 86 -16.09 -42.34 17.49
N ILE A 87 -16.28 -41.02 17.44
CA ILE A 87 -16.30 -40.22 16.19
C ILE A 87 -15.02 -39.36 16.09
N PRO A 88 -14.01 -39.77 15.30
CA PRO A 88 -12.71 -39.07 15.24
C PRO A 88 -12.77 -37.67 14.62
N GLN A 89 -13.78 -37.39 13.79
CA GLN A 89 -14.04 -36.10 13.16
C GLN A 89 -14.55 -35.04 14.16
N LEU A 90 -15.24 -35.46 15.22
CA LEU A 90 -15.86 -34.58 16.20
C LEU A 90 -14.79 -34.05 17.18
N LYS A 91 -14.38 -32.80 17.01
CA LYS A 91 -13.27 -32.21 17.76
C LYS A 91 -13.68 -31.52 19.04
N SER A 92 -14.86 -30.91 19.07
CA SER A 92 -15.39 -30.31 20.30
C SER A 92 -16.90 -30.28 20.34
N ILE A 93 -17.43 -30.34 21.56
CA ILE A 93 -18.86 -30.23 21.87
C ILE A 93 -19.07 -28.99 22.74
N PHE A 94 -19.98 -28.14 22.31
CA PHE A 94 -20.34 -26.88 22.93
C PHE A 94 -21.75 -26.97 23.52
N LEU A 95 -21.86 -26.64 24.81
CA LEU A 95 -23.15 -26.56 25.49
C LEU A 95 -23.81 -25.19 25.32
N LEU A 96 -25.05 -25.20 24.86
CA LEU A 96 -25.92 -24.02 24.84
C LEU A 96 -26.78 -23.99 26.12
N CYS A 97 -26.30 -23.34 27.18
CA CYS A 97 -27.08 -23.21 28.41
C CYS A 97 -28.20 -22.16 28.26
N ASN A 98 -29.43 -22.54 28.60
CA ASN A 98 -30.58 -21.63 28.57
C ASN A 98 -30.37 -20.42 29.49
N ASN A 99 -30.75 -19.23 28.97
CA ASN A 99 -30.37 -17.86 29.39
C ASN A 99 -29.01 -17.33 28.88
N GLN A 100 -28.82 -17.41 27.55
CA GLN A 100 -27.90 -16.61 26.71
C GLN A 100 -26.82 -15.84 27.49
N ARG A 101 -25.62 -16.43 27.65
CA ARG A 101 -24.31 -15.74 27.83
C ARG A 101 -23.11 -16.67 28.08
N LYS A 102 -23.26 -17.99 28.04
CA LYS A 102 -22.12 -18.90 28.27
C LYS A 102 -22.20 -20.11 27.35
N ILE A 103 -21.17 -20.28 26.53
CA ILE A 103 -20.85 -21.54 25.87
C ILE A 103 -19.81 -22.22 26.75
N ILE A 104 -20.08 -23.47 27.15
CA ILE A 104 -19.15 -24.26 27.95
C ILE A 104 -18.63 -25.39 27.06
N LEU A 105 -17.30 -25.48 26.97
CA LEU A 105 -16.57 -26.55 26.28
C LEU A 105 -16.51 -27.77 27.20
N ILE A 106 -17.02 -28.92 26.75
CA ILE A 106 -16.99 -30.16 27.55
C ILE A 106 -15.73 -30.97 27.27
N GLN A 107 -15.22 -30.95 26.03
CA GLN A 107 -14.10 -31.80 25.60
C GLN A 107 -13.29 -31.10 24.50
N ASP A 108 -11.96 -31.09 24.65
CA ASP A 108 -11.01 -30.54 23.68
C ASP A 108 -9.74 -31.41 23.68
N ASN A 109 -9.32 -31.85 22.48
CA ASN A 109 -8.10 -32.62 22.28
C ASN A 109 -6.91 -31.77 21.82
N ASN A 110 -7.02 -30.43 21.68
CA ASN A 110 -5.87 -29.59 21.30
C ASN A 110 -5.89 -28.13 21.82
N ASN A 111 -5.30 -27.93 23.00
CA ASN A 111 -5.09 -26.63 23.66
C ASN A 111 -4.23 -25.60 22.88
N LEU A 112 -3.51 -25.99 21.82
CA LEU A 112 -2.55 -25.10 21.15
C LEU A 112 -3.24 -24.04 20.28
N ILE A 113 -4.32 -24.43 19.59
CA ILE A 113 -5.03 -23.56 18.64
C ILE A 113 -5.89 -22.54 19.40
N PHE A 114 -6.50 -22.92 20.52
CA PHE A 114 -7.26 -21.99 21.36
C PHE A 114 -6.36 -20.92 21.99
N ASN A 115 -5.19 -21.31 22.50
CA ASN A 115 -4.21 -20.35 23.02
C ASN A 115 -3.64 -19.43 21.92
N GLN A 116 -3.50 -19.91 20.68
CA GLN A 116 -3.13 -19.07 19.54
C GLN A 116 -4.25 -18.13 19.10
N ILE A 117 -5.51 -18.56 19.13
CA ILE A 117 -6.66 -17.69 18.85
C ILE A 117 -6.82 -16.66 19.97
N GLU A 118 -6.66 -17.04 21.24
CA GLU A 118 -6.73 -16.12 22.36
C GLU A 118 -5.52 -15.16 22.41
N GLN A 119 -4.30 -15.63 22.10
CA GLN A 119 -3.13 -14.78 21.92
C GLN A 119 -3.28 -13.86 20.71
N ASN A 120 -3.83 -14.32 19.58
CA ASN A 120 -4.14 -13.48 18.44
C ASN A 120 -5.21 -12.44 18.80
N ILE A 121 -6.26 -12.80 19.53
CA ILE A 121 -7.28 -11.85 20.02
C ILE A 121 -6.65 -10.80 20.97
N ARG A 122 -5.71 -11.22 21.85
CA ARG A 122 -5.03 -10.33 22.81
C ARG A 122 -3.93 -9.48 22.15
N GLN A 123 -3.21 -10.00 21.16
CA GLN A 123 -2.23 -9.26 20.36
C GLN A 123 -2.93 -8.29 19.38
N ASN A 124 -4.08 -8.68 18.81
CA ASN A 124 -4.87 -7.84 17.90
C ASN A 124 -5.72 -6.77 18.61
N ALA A 125 -6.05 -6.95 19.89
CA ALA A 125 -6.62 -5.86 20.71
C ALA A 125 -5.66 -4.66 20.86
N ASN A 126 -4.35 -4.88 20.67
CA ASN A 126 -3.33 -3.84 20.63
C ASN A 126 -2.98 -3.40 19.19
N GLN A 127 -3.67 -3.93 18.18
CA GLN A 127 -3.58 -3.55 16.77
C GLN A 127 -4.96 -3.10 16.26
N ALA A 128 -5.52 -2.07 16.88
CA ALA A 128 -6.64 -1.36 16.29
C ALA A 128 -6.27 -0.82 14.89
N ILE A 129 -7.26 -0.63 14.02
CA ILE A 129 -7.07 0.13 12.78
C ILE A 129 -6.50 1.49 13.18
N GLY A 130 -5.28 1.81 12.73
CA GLY A 130 -4.77 3.17 12.82
C GLY A 130 -5.61 4.04 11.90
N LEU A 131 -6.55 4.79 12.47
CA LEU A 131 -7.32 5.77 11.71
C LEU A 131 -6.57 7.08 11.70
N GLN A 132 -6.34 7.57 10.49
CA GLN A 132 -5.71 8.86 10.28
C GLN A 132 -6.75 9.82 9.77
N VAL A 133 -6.77 10.97 10.42
CA VAL A 133 -7.73 12.02 10.11
C VAL A 133 -6.95 13.31 9.91
N PHE A 134 -7.19 13.97 8.78
CA PHE A 134 -6.46 15.14 8.34
C PHE A 134 -7.40 16.31 8.04
N ARG A 135 -7.12 17.52 8.53
CA ARG A 135 -7.82 18.76 8.13
C ARG A 135 -6.81 19.85 7.82
N ALA A 136 -6.78 20.32 6.57
CA ALA A 136 -6.01 21.49 6.20
C ALA A 136 -6.62 22.76 6.85
N GLN A 137 -5.80 23.58 7.52
CA GLN A 137 -6.19 24.94 7.89
C GLN A 137 -5.92 25.86 6.68
N ASN A 138 -6.98 26.49 6.15
CA ASN A 138 -6.96 27.54 5.12
C ASN A 138 -6.58 27.13 3.68
N ASP A 139 -7.29 26.20 3.04
CA ASP A 139 -7.38 25.96 1.57
C ASP A 139 -6.09 26.01 0.70
N LYS A 140 -4.92 26.03 1.34
CA LYS A 140 -3.58 26.09 0.77
C LYS A 140 -2.70 25.25 1.67
N ILE A 141 -2.33 24.07 1.20
CA ILE A 141 -1.30 23.26 1.84
C ILE A 141 0.03 23.86 1.36
N THR A 142 0.59 24.78 2.14
CA THR A 142 1.89 25.42 1.83
C THR A 142 3.06 24.73 2.53
N ASP A 143 2.78 23.73 3.36
CA ASP A 143 3.76 23.13 4.25
C ASP A 143 3.87 21.62 3.98
N ALA A 144 5.00 21.22 3.38
CA ALA A 144 5.33 19.84 3.07
C ALA A 144 5.48 18.96 4.31
N SER A 145 5.67 19.53 5.51
CA SER A 145 5.68 18.75 6.77
C SER A 145 4.30 18.14 7.09
N LEU A 146 3.21 18.64 6.48
CA LEU A 146 1.86 18.10 6.63
C LEU A 146 1.65 16.80 5.84
N LEU A 147 2.36 16.58 4.73
CA LEU A 147 2.35 15.32 3.98
C LEU A 147 2.90 14.16 4.81
N ASN A 148 3.88 14.45 5.68
CA ASN A 148 4.50 13.48 6.58
C ASN A 148 3.62 13.09 7.78
N GLN A 149 2.45 13.74 7.97
CA GLN A 149 1.48 13.39 9.02
C GLN A 149 0.46 12.35 8.57
N LEU A 150 0.27 12.20 7.25
CA LEU A 150 -0.45 11.08 6.67
C LEU A 150 0.53 9.89 6.53
N ASP A 151 0.05 8.66 6.72
CA ASP A 151 0.81 7.45 6.46
C ASP A 151 1.18 7.50 4.99
N THR A 152 2.47 7.48 4.73
CA THR A 152 3.05 7.48 3.39
C THR A 152 2.39 6.40 2.54
N SER A 153 2.22 5.18 3.08
CA SER A 153 1.58 4.07 2.35
C SER A 153 0.21 4.41 1.79
N PHE A 154 -0.55 5.30 2.44
CA PHE A 154 -1.91 5.65 2.03
C PHE A 154 -1.96 6.62 0.84
N MET A 155 -1.23 7.73 0.91
CA MET A 155 -1.17 8.71 -0.19
C MET A 155 -0.53 8.10 -1.43
N TYR A 156 0.47 7.25 -1.21
CA TYR A 156 1.18 6.57 -2.27
C TYR A 156 0.32 5.53 -2.97
N SER A 157 -0.59 4.86 -2.28
CA SER A 157 -1.46 3.93 -2.96
C SER A 157 -2.49 4.56 -3.90
N GLN A 158 -2.97 5.77 -3.63
CA GLN A 158 -3.84 6.49 -4.57
C GLN A 158 -3.06 6.84 -5.85
N LEU A 159 -1.80 7.27 -5.72
CA LEU A 159 -0.92 7.49 -6.86
C LEU A 159 -0.58 6.19 -7.58
N ILE A 160 -0.31 5.10 -6.86
CA ILE A 160 -0.08 3.77 -7.45
C ILE A 160 -1.30 3.35 -8.25
N LYS A 161 -2.51 3.51 -7.70
CA LYS A 161 -3.75 3.26 -8.41
C LYS A 161 -3.83 4.09 -9.69
N GLU A 162 -3.62 5.41 -9.63
CA GLU A 162 -3.61 6.28 -10.81
C GLU A 162 -2.61 5.78 -11.86
N MET A 163 -1.38 5.49 -11.42
CA MET A 163 -0.28 5.06 -12.29
C MET A 163 -0.50 3.68 -12.93
N LEU A 164 -1.19 2.77 -12.23
CA LEU A 164 -1.56 1.45 -12.73
C LEU A 164 -2.78 1.50 -13.66
N ILE A 165 -3.75 2.38 -13.40
CA ILE A 165 -5.04 2.43 -14.10
C ILE A 165 -5.01 3.37 -15.31
N ASP A 166 -3.95 4.17 -15.45
CA ASP A 166 -3.82 5.16 -16.53
C ASP A 166 -4.04 4.56 -17.93
N ALA A 167 -4.75 5.32 -18.76
CA ALA A 167 -5.12 4.95 -20.12
C ALA A 167 -3.90 4.81 -21.04
N GLU A 168 -2.77 5.47 -20.73
CA GLU A 168 -1.51 5.39 -21.49
C GLU A 168 -0.80 4.03 -21.39
N VAL A 169 -1.15 3.20 -20.40
CA VAL A 169 -0.67 1.81 -20.35
C VAL A 169 -1.50 0.98 -21.33
N GLU A 170 -0.97 0.73 -22.53
CA GLU A 170 -1.61 -0.17 -23.48
C GLU A 170 -1.39 -1.62 -23.06
N TYR A 171 -2.41 -2.22 -22.46
CA TYR A 171 -2.46 -3.66 -22.25
C TYR A 171 -2.88 -4.35 -23.56
N ALA A 172 -1.90 -4.94 -24.24
CA ALA A 172 -2.12 -5.78 -25.41
C ALA A 172 -2.75 -7.13 -25.02
N GLU A 173 -3.27 -7.87 -26.00
CA GLU A 173 -3.73 -9.26 -25.76
C GLU A 173 -2.63 -10.15 -25.19
N ASP A 174 -1.38 -9.86 -25.52
CA ASP A 174 -0.22 -10.60 -25.02
C ASP A 174 -0.08 -10.49 -23.50
N ASN A 175 -0.45 -9.35 -22.88
CA ASN A 175 -0.40 -9.20 -21.42
C ASN A 175 -1.34 -10.17 -20.69
N ILE A 176 -2.49 -10.51 -21.30
CA ILE A 176 -3.40 -11.52 -20.75
C ILE A 176 -2.74 -12.91 -20.81
N ASN A 177 -2.06 -13.20 -21.91
CA ASN A 177 -1.36 -14.48 -22.10
C ASN A 177 -0.23 -14.64 -21.09
N ASP A 178 0.61 -13.60 -20.96
CA ASP A 178 1.75 -13.55 -20.04
C ASP A 178 1.30 -13.73 -18.59
N PHE A 179 0.28 -12.97 -18.16
CA PHE A 179 -0.31 -13.11 -16.83
C PHE A 179 -0.77 -14.55 -16.56
N VAL A 180 -1.48 -15.15 -17.52
CA VAL A 180 -1.96 -16.53 -17.38
C VAL A 180 -0.80 -17.53 -17.33
N ASP A 181 0.27 -17.33 -18.11
CA ASP A 181 1.43 -18.24 -18.10
C ASP A 181 2.16 -18.18 -16.75
N ILE A 182 2.34 -16.98 -16.18
CA ILE A 182 2.87 -16.79 -14.82
C ILE A 182 2.01 -17.54 -13.80
N CYS A 183 0.68 -17.33 -13.84
CA CYS A 183 -0.22 -17.98 -12.89
C CYS A 183 -0.27 -19.50 -13.04
N LEU A 184 -0.16 -20.03 -14.28
CA LEU A 184 -0.08 -21.47 -14.53
C LEU A 184 1.22 -22.07 -13.99
N ALA A 185 2.34 -21.34 -14.07
CA ALA A 185 3.62 -21.79 -13.52
C ALA A 185 3.58 -21.91 -11.99
N GLU A 186 2.85 -21.04 -11.30
CA GLU A 186 2.68 -21.06 -9.84
C GLU A 186 1.68 -22.11 -9.34
N ASN A 187 0.73 -22.54 -10.17
CA ASN A 187 -0.41 -23.39 -9.77
C ASN A 187 -0.41 -24.78 -10.44
N GLN A 188 0.77 -25.36 -10.70
CA GLN A 188 0.91 -26.63 -11.43
C GLN A 188 0.16 -27.82 -10.77
N ASP A 189 0.00 -27.79 -9.46
CA ASP A 189 -0.63 -28.88 -8.69
C ASP A 189 -2.17 -28.76 -8.59
N ASN A 190 -2.77 -27.66 -9.06
CA ASN A 190 -4.21 -27.42 -8.97
C ASN A 190 -4.90 -27.47 -10.34
N GLN A 191 -5.40 -28.65 -10.70
CA GLN A 191 -6.03 -28.90 -12.00
C GLN A 191 -7.25 -28.00 -12.25
N MET A 192 -8.08 -27.75 -11.23
CA MET A 192 -9.26 -26.88 -11.35
C MET A 192 -8.86 -25.42 -11.64
N GLN A 193 -7.85 -24.91 -10.95
CA GLN A 193 -7.34 -23.55 -11.20
C GLN A 193 -6.69 -23.42 -12.58
N SER A 194 -5.95 -24.43 -13.00
CA SER A 194 -5.34 -24.49 -14.34
C SER A 194 -6.38 -24.45 -15.46
N GLU A 195 -7.50 -25.16 -15.32
CA GLU A 195 -8.62 -25.13 -16.27
C GLU A 195 -9.30 -23.75 -16.30
N ASN A 196 -9.51 -23.13 -15.13
CA ASN A 196 -10.07 -21.79 -15.03
C ASN A 196 -9.18 -20.72 -15.68
N LEU A 197 -7.86 -20.80 -15.48
CA LEU A 197 -6.86 -19.91 -16.10
C LEU A 197 -6.84 -20.04 -17.62
N ARG A 198 -6.90 -21.27 -18.16
CA ARG A 198 -7.02 -21.51 -19.61
C ARG A 198 -8.36 -21.01 -20.17
N SER A 199 -9.45 -21.16 -19.42
CA SER A 199 -10.75 -20.58 -19.80
C SER A 199 -10.67 -19.06 -19.83
N PHE A 200 -10.08 -18.42 -18.82
CA PHE A 200 -9.87 -16.98 -18.76
C PHE A 200 -9.09 -16.47 -19.98
N ARG A 201 -7.94 -17.10 -20.30
CA ARG A 201 -7.14 -16.78 -21.49
C ARG A 201 -7.97 -16.65 -22.78
N ASN A 202 -8.87 -17.60 -23.01
CA ASN A 202 -9.62 -17.68 -24.27
C ASN A 202 -10.93 -16.88 -24.29
N THR A 203 -11.50 -16.59 -23.12
CA THR A 203 -12.87 -16.04 -22.99
C THR A 203 -12.92 -14.74 -22.20
N TYR A 204 -11.78 -14.15 -21.82
CA TYR A 204 -11.72 -12.91 -21.05
C TYR A 204 -12.61 -11.82 -21.66
N LYS A 205 -12.38 -11.49 -22.94
CA LYS A 205 -13.10 -10.46 -23.69
C LYS A 205 -14.58 -10.78 -23.99
N GLN A 206 -15.03 -12.01 -23.76
CA GLN A 206 -16.42 -12.43 -23.99
C GLN A 206 -17.32 -12.13 -22.79
N HIS A 207 -16.73 -11.86 -21.62
CA HIS A 207 -17.42 -11.54 -20.39
C HIS A 207 -16.91 -10.23 -19.81
N SER A 208 -17.64 -9.66 -18.86
CA SER A 208 -17.21 -8.43 -18.21
C SER A 208 -16.13 -8.69 -17.14
N SER A 209 -15.36 -7.67 -16.78
CA SER A 209 -14.33 -7.79 -15.72
C SER A 209 -14.98 -8.11 -14.35
N VAL A 210 -16.15 -7.53 -14.06
CA VAL A 210 -17.00 -7.85 -12.91
C VAL A 210 -17.46 -9.32 -12.93
N TRP A 211 -17.80 -9.86 -14.09
CA TRP A 211 -18.17 -11.27 -14.23
C TRP A 211 -17.01 -12.19 -13.82
N TRP A 212 -15.80 -11.89 -14.29
CA TRP A 212 -14.60 -12.64 -13.94
C TRP A 212 -14.19 -12.49 -12.49
N TYR A 213 -14.38 -11.31 -11.91
CA TYR A 213 -14.12 -11.05 -10.50
C TYR A 213 -15.06 -11.84 -9.59
N THR A 214 -16.34 -11.96 -9.96
CA THR A 214 -17.36 -12.68 -9.18
C THR A 214 -17.37 -14.18 -9.40
N LYS A 215 -16.89 -14.65 -10.57
CA LYS A 215 -16.73 -16.07 -10.83
C LYS A 215 -15.73 -16.68 -9.84
N GLU A 216 -16.09 -17.83 -9.26
CA GLU A 216 -15.24 -18.62 -8.37
C GLU A 216 -13.96 -19.09 -9.09
N SER A 217 -12.98 -18.20 -9.14
CA SER A 217 -11.76 -18.32 -9.92
C SER A 217 -10.56 -17.83 -9.11
N PHE A 218 -9.35 -18.12 -9.60
CA PHE A 218 -8.11 -17.65 -9.00
C PHE A 218 -8.05 -16.11 -8.89
N LEU A 219 -8.68 -15.40 -9.81
CA LEU A 219 -8.59 -13.93 -9.94
C LEU A 219 -9.04 -13.20 -8.68
N TYR A 220 -10.21 -13.55 -8.12
CA TYR A 220 -10.70 -12.93 -6.90
C TYR A 220 -9.68 -13.07 -5.75
N SER A 221 -9.20 -14.30 -5.52
CA SER A 221 -8.24 -14.55 -4.45
C SER A 221 -6.89 -13.88 -4.71
N ALA A 222 -6.45 -13.84 -5.97
CA ALA A 222 -5.17 -13.27 -6.37
C ALA A 222 -5.16 -11.74 -6.23
N VAL A 223 -6.19 -11.07 -6.77
CA VAL A 223 -6.36 -9.61 -6.67
C VAL A 223 -6.44 -9.19 -5.21
N ASN A 224 -7.30 -9.83 -4.41
CA ASN A 224 -7.44 -9.47 -3.00
C ASN A 224 -6.18 -9.78 -2.19
N LYS A 225 -5.48 -10.88 -2.48
CA LYS A 225 -4.18 -11.17 -1.86
C LYS A 225 -3.18 -10.08 -2.22
N ALA A 226 -3.03 -9.77 -3.51
CA ALA A 226 -2.06 -8.80 -4.00
C ALA A 226 -2.28 -7.40 -3.43
N LEU A 227 -3.54 -6.94 -3.35
CA LEU A 227 -3.87 -5.66 -2.70
C LEU A 227 -3.56 -5.68 -1.20
N ARG A 228 -3.88 -6.77 -0.50
CA ARG A 228 -3.64 -6.89 0.95
C ARG A 228 -2.16 -6.96 1.30
N THR A 229 -1.36 -7.63 0.48
CA THR A 229 0.08 -7.80 0.70
C THR A 229 0.91 -6.76 -0.02
N GLN A 230 0.29 -5.82 -0.75
CA GLN A 230 0.97 -4.89 -1.66
C GLN A 230 1.94 -5.60 -2.60
N ASP A 231 1.54 -6.75 -3.15
CA ASP A 231 2.32 -7.52 -4.12
C ASP A 231 2.33 -6.78 -5.46
N MET A 232 3.30 -5.87 -5.62
CA MET A 232 3.37 -4.97 -6.76
C MET A 232 3.62 -5.70 -8.07
N THR A 233 4.41 -6.77 -8.03
CA THR A 233 4.63 -7.65 -9.18
C THR A 233 3.29 -8.16 -9.70
N MET A 234 2.47 -8.70 -8.80
CA MET A 234 1.17 -9.23 -9.16
C MET A 234 0.20 -8.13 -9.61
N LEU A 235 0.17 -6.97 -8.91
CA LEU A 235 -0.67 -5.82 -9.25
C LEU A 235 -0.33 -5.22 -10.63
N ILE A 236 0.95 -5.08 -10.97
CA ILE A 236 1.40 -4.60 -12.28
C ILE A 236 1.03 -5.62 -13.36
N THR A 237 1.30 -6.91 -13.12
CA THR A 237 1.04 -7.99 -14.08
C THR A 237 -0.45 -8.13 -14.39
N MET A 238 -1.33 -8.03 -13.38
CA MET A 238 -2.78 -8.05 -13.56
C MET A 238 -3.38 -6.65 -13.81
N GLY A 239 -2.54 -5.65 -14.08
CA GLY A 239 -2.97 -4.25 -14.19
C GLY A 239 -4.08 -4.04 -15.21
N PHE A 240 -4.07 -4.80 -16.32
CA PHE A 240 -5.15 -4.80 -17.31
C PHE A 240 -6.51 -5.15 -16.68
N PHE A 241 -6.54 -6.19 -15.84
CA PHE A 241 -7.76 -6.67 -15.20
C PHE A 241 -8.23 -5.70 -14.12
N ILE A 242 -7.29 -5.16 -13.32
CA ILE A 242 -7.57 -4.15 -12.31
C ILE A 242 -8.18 -2.90 -12.95
N ARG A 243 -7.60 -2.43 -14.06
CA ARG A 243 -8.09 -1.28 -14.83
C ARG A 243 -9.48 -1.56 -15.39
N ASP A 244 -9.69 -2.67 -16.09
CA ASP A 244 -10.99 -3.02 -16.68
C ASP A 244 -12.07 -3.20 -15.59
N LEU A 245 -11.72 -3.79 -14.45
CA LEU A 245 -12.62 -3.92 -13.31
C LEU A 245 -12.96 -2.55 -12.72
N HIS A 246 -11.97 -1.68 -12.55
CA HIS A 246 -12.18 -0.35 -12.00
C HIS A 246 -13.06 0.52 -12.90
N LEU A 247 -12.77 0.56 -14.21
CA LEU A 247 -13.54 1.33 -15.18
C LEU A 247 -15.00 0.83 -15.27
N GLN A 248 -15.21 -0.49 -15.28
CA GLN A 248 -16.56 -1.04 -15.29
C GLN A 248 -17.33 -0.70 -14.00
N LEU A 249 -16.67 -0.72 -12.85
CA LEU A 249 -17.30 -0.31 -11.59
C LEU A 249 -17.69 1.17 -11.61
N ILE A 250 -16.88 2.06 -12.20
CA ILE A 250 -17.23 3.47 -12.38
C ILE A 250 -18.47 3.61 -13.28
N GLU A 251 -18.50 2.94 -14.45
CA GLU A 251 -19.64 2.99 -15.38
C GLU A 251 -20.95 2.53 -14.71
N LEU A 252 -20.90 1.44 -13.95
CA LEU A 252 -22.07 0.91 -13.23
C LEU A 252 -22.57 1.90 -12.16
N GLN A 253 -21.66 2.62 -11.49
CA GLN A 253 -22.01 3.64 -10.51
C GLN A 253 -22.72 4.83 -11.16
N GLU A 254 -22.20 5.35 -12.27
CA GLU A 254 -22.81 6.45 -13.01
C GLU A 254 -24.24 6.10 -13.44
N THR A 255 -24.44 4.86 -13.91
CA THR A 255 -25.75 4.36 -14.35
C THR A 255 -26.77 4.23 -13.20
N ASP A 256 -26.35 3.82 -12.00
CA ASP A 256 -27.24 3.65 -10.85
C ASP A 256 -27.61 4.98 -10.17
N ILE A 257 -26.72 5.98 -10.21
CA ILE A 257 -27.00 7.34 -9.72
C ILE A 257 -28.15 7.98 -10.53
N GLU A 258 -28.17 7.76 -11.84
CA GLU A 258 -29.26 8.22 -12.71
C GLU A 258 -30.60 7.54 -12.40
N ASN A 259 -30.57 6.30 -11.88
CA ASN A 259 -31.75 5.46 -11.66
C ASN A 259 -32.33 5.51 -10.21
N GLN A 260 -31.76 6.33 -9.32
CA GLN A 260 -32.23 6.56 -7.93
C GLN A 260 -32.36 5.30 -7.02
N SER A 261 -31.84 4.15 -7.42
CA SER A 261 -31.91 2.91 -6.62
C SER A 261 -30.62 2.66 -5.86
N LEU A 262 -30.28 3.53 -4.90
CA LEU A 262 -29.13 3.28 -4.02
C LEU A 262 -29.52 2.34 -2.87
N SER A 263 -28.76 1.25 -2.72
CA SER A 263 -28.91 0.32 -1.60
C SER A 263 -28.00 0.73 -0.44
N MET A 264 -28.56 0.74 0.78
CA MET A 264 -27.86 1.19 1.99
C MET A 264 -27.07 0.04 2.59
N LEU A 265 -25.75 0.15 2.64
CA LEU A 265 -24.88 -0.86 3.25
C LEU A 265 -24.47 -0.42 4.67
N TYR A 266 -24.62 -1.32 5.64
CA TYR A 266 -24.18 -1.14 7.02
C TYR A 266 -22.88 -1.90 7.26
N ARG A 267 -21.82 -1.20 7.67
CA ARG A 267 -20.59 -1.82 8.17
C ARG A 267 -20.26 -1.26 9.55
N GLY A 268 -20.19 -2.14 10.56
CA GLY A 268 -19.72 -1.79 11.90
C GLY A 268 -18.24 -2.12 12.03
N GLN A 269 -17.44 -1.18 12.53
CA GLN A 269 -16.01 -1.40 12.81
C GLN A 269 -15.63 -0.87 14.21
N GLY A 270 -14.74 -1.59 14.89
CA GLY A 270 -14.21 -1.17 16.19
C GLY A 270 -13.04 -0.20 16.04
N MET A 271 -13.01 0.86 16.85
CA MET A 271 -11.98 1.91 16.83
C MET A 271 -11.52 2.24 18.25
N THR A 272 -10.29 2.74 18.42
CA THR A 272 -9.82 3.23 19.73
C THR A 272 -10.50 4.56 20.10
N MET A 273 -10.63 4.86 21.40
CA MET A 273 -11.17 6.16 21.83
C MET A 273 -10.30 7.34 21.38
N LYS A 274 -8.98 7.15 21.26
CA LYS A 274 -8.05 8.18 20.77
C LYS A 274 -8.30 8.50 19.30
N ASP A 275 -8.57 7.48 18.50
CA ASP A 275 -8.91 7.64 17.09
C ASP A 275 -10.32 8.22 16.91
N PHE A 276 -11.25 7.87 17.81
CA PHE A 276 -12.58 8.50 17.89
C PHE A 276 -12.49 9.99 18.15
N GLU A 277 -11.73 10.40 19.16
CA GLU A 277 -11.55 11.81 19.51
C GLU A 277 -10.91 12.59 18.35
N ARG A 278 -9.92 12.00 17.65
CA ARG A 278 -9.33 12.60 16.45
C ARG A 278 -10.35 12.79 15.33
N LEU A 279 -11.14 11.75 15.04
CA LEU A 279 -12.19 11.79 14.03
C LEU A 279 -13.23 12.86 14.37
N HIS A 280 -13.71 12.86 15.61
CA HIS A 280 -14.67 13.84 16.09
C HIS A 280 -14.15 15.28 16.00
N GLN A 281 -12.85 15.51 16.25
CA GLN A 281 -12.25 16.83 16.20
C GLN A 281 -11.97 17.35 14.78
N GLN A 282 -12.08 16.50 13.75
CA GLN A 282 -11.69 16.81 12.38
C GLN A 282 -12.82 16.64 11.36
N ILE A 283 -13.96 17.25 11.67
CA ILE A 283 -15.03 17.50 10.70
C ILE A 283 -14.45 18.29 9.49
N ASP A 284 -14.89 17.93 8.29
CA ASP A 284 -14.33 18.29 6.99
C ASP A 284 -12.91 17.80 6.75
N GLY A 285 -12.42 16.83 7.53
CA GLY A 285 -11.13 16.19 7.30
C GLY A 285 -11.18 14.99 6.35
N LEU A 286 -10.03 14.60 5.79
CA LEU A 286 -9.83 13.35 5.07
C LEU A 286 -9.59 12.20 6.06
N ILE A 287 -10.17 11.04 5.80
CA ILE A 287 -9.98 9.80 6.54
C ILE A 287 -9.71 8.65 5.59
N SER A 288 -8.83 7.75 6.03
CA SER A 288 -8.59 6.49 5.35
C SER A 288 -8.63 5.34 6.33
N ALA A 289 -9.16 4.21 5.86
CA ALA A 289 -9.11 2.96 6.59
C ALA A 289 -7.99 2.10 6.01
N ARG A 290 -7.03 1.68 6.85
CA ARG A 290 -6.17 0.53 6.53
C ARG A 290 -7.00 -0.72 6.78
N ASP A 291 -7.22 -1.53 5.74
CA ASP A 291 -7.75 -2.88 5.93
C ASP A 291 -6.70 -3.68 6.70
N ASN A 292 -6.96 -3.95 7.98
CA ASN A 292 -6.33 -5.07 8.67
C ASN A 292 -7.43 -6.12 8.87
N PRO A 293 -7.60 -7.05 7.91
CA PRO A 293 -8.85 -7.76 7.69
C PRO A 293 -9.16 -8.84 8.74
N LEU A 294 -8.34 -9.01 9.77
CA LEU A 294 -8.45 -10.23 10.56
C LEU A 294 -9.68 -10.27 11.47
N HIS A 295 -10.09 -9.19 12.16
CA HIS A 295 -10.92 -9.38 13.37
C HIS A 295 -11.98 -8.32 13.68
N VAL A 296 -12.67 -7.78 12.67
CA VAL A 296 -13.69 -6.76 12.95
C VAL A 296 -15.05 -7.36 13.36
N GLY A 297 -15.44 -8.51 12.80
CA GLY A 297 -16.74 -9.13 13.11
C GLY A 297 -16.84 -9.75 14.51
N ILE A 298 -15.73 -10.29 15.04
CA ILE A 298 -15.73 -11.06 16.31
C ILE A 298 -15.78 -10.12 17.54
N PHE A 299 -15.20 -8.91 17.44
CA PHE A 299 -15.22 -7.94 18.54
C PHE A 299 -16.63 -7.38 18.83
N PHE A 300 -17.51 -7.34 17.82
CA PHE A 300 -18.89 -6.88 17.95
C PHE A 300 -19.71 -7.76 18.91
N CYS A 301 -19.31 -9.02 19.08
CA CYS A 301 -20.03 -9.99 19.90
C CYS A 301 -19.56 -10.05 21.37
N ILE A 302 -18.38 -9.46 21.71
CA ILE A 302 -17.69 -9.84 22.96
C ILE A 302 -17.28 -8.65 23.87
N ARG A 303 -17.16 -7.38 23.41
CA ARG A 303 -16.79 -6.26 24.31
C ARG A 303 -17.54 -4.91 24.10
N PRO A 304 -17.81 -4.14 25.18
CA PRO A 304 -18.66 -2.95 25.16
C PRO A 304 -17.86 -1.64 25.09
N ASN A 305 -17.26 -1.30 23.94
CA ASN A 305 -16.73 0.04 23.69
C ASN A 305 -17.31 0.61 22.38
N ALA A 306 -17.33 1.94 22.26
CA ALA A 306 -18.10 2.73 21.30
C ALA A 306 -18.09 2.15 19.87
N ALA A 307 -19.29 1.99 19.30
CA ALA A 307 -19.49 1.45 17.96
C ALA A 307 -19.77 2.60 16.97
N ILE A 308 -19.08 2.58 15.83
CA ILE A 308 -19.41 3.42 14.68
C ILE A 308 -20.33 2.65 13.75
N THR A 309 -21.41 3.30 13.35
CA THR A 309 -22.21 2.94 12.16
C THR A 309 -22.00 4.00 11.10
N THR A 310 -21.39 3.65 9.97
CA THR A 310 -21.34 4.55 8.81
C THR A 310 -22.71 4.56 8.15
N HIS A 311 -23.35 5.73 8.11
CA HIS A 311 -24.59 5.94 7.38
C HIS A 311 -24.29 6.87 6.21
N ASP A 312 -24.26 6.31 5.01
CA ASP A 312 -24.15 7.11 3.80
C ASP A 312 -25.55 7.52 3.36
N LYS A 313 -25.95 8.76 3.69
CA LYS A 313 -27.27 9.27 3.35
C LYS A 313 -27.28 10.27 2.19
N LYS A 314 -26.13 10.50 1.53
CA LYS A 314 -25.95 11.28 0.29
C LYS A 314 -24.44 11.50 0.05
N SER A 315 -23.68 10.52 -0.43
CA SER A 315 -22.82 10.68 -1.64
C SER A 315 -22.00 9.42 -1.97
N LEU A 316 -22.19 8.94 -3.22
CA LEU A 316 -21.11 8.51 -4.12
C LEU A 316 -19.99 7.56 -3.61
N SER A 317 -20.26 6.63 -2.69
CA SER A 317 -19.39 5.45 -2.48
C SER A 317 -20.13 4.13 -2.78
N PRO A 318 -19.49 3.12 -3.41
CA PRO A 318 -20.12 2.42 -4.52
C PRO A 318 -20.56 0.99 -4.19
N PHE A 319 -21.86 0.79 -4.12
CA PHE A 319 -22.46 -0.53 -4.31
C PHE A 319 -23.37 -0.44 -5.52
N ALA A 320 -22.75 -0.53 -6.71
CA ALA A 320 -23.51 -0.61 -7.94
C ALA A 320 -24.19 -1.99 -8.03
N SER A 321 -25.39 -2.04 -8.59
CA SER A 321 -26.14 -3.26 -8.81
C SER A 321 -25.43 -4.17 -9.80
N LEU A 322 -24.96 -5.33 -9.32
CA LEU A 322 -24.20 -6.28 -10.13
C LEU A 322 -25.06 -7.30 -10.88
N ARG A 323 -26.39 -7.24 -10.75
CA ARG A 323 -27.33 -8.28 -11.22
C ARG A 323 -27.17 -8.68 -12.69
N ASN A 324 -26.75 -7.75 -13.54
CA ASN A 324 -26.66 -7.97 -15.00
C ASN A 324 -25.23 -8.23 -15.49
N VAL A 325 -24.23 -8.09 -14.62
CA VAL A 325 -22.80 -8.11 -14.99
C VAL A 325 -21.99 -9.14 -14.22
N SER A 326 -22.48 -9.61 -13.07
CA SER A 326 -21.85 -10.66 -12.26
C SER A 326 -22.03 -12.07 -12.84
N CYS A 327 -21.16 -12.99 -12.45
CA CYS A 327 -21.28 -14.42 -12.78
C CYS A 327 -22.46 -15.07 -12.06
N TYR A 328 -22.83 -14.58 -10.88
CA TYR A 328 -23.94 -15.09 -10.09
C TYR A 328 -25.10 -14.09 -10.07
N PRO A 329 -26.29 -14.43 -10.59
CA PRO A 329 -27.42 -13.51 -10.71
C PRO A 329 -27.92 -12.88 -9.41
N ASN A 330 -27.55 -13.46 -8.26
CA ASN A 330 -27.96 -13.00 -6.93
C ASN A 330 -26.88 -12.14 -6.24
N GLU A 331 -25.72 -11.96 -6.86
CA GLU A 331 -24.64 -11.16 -6.31
C GLU A 331 -24.98 -9.68 -6.47
N ASN A 332 -25.02 -8.96 -5.35
CA ASN A 332 -25.39 -7.55 -5.31
C ASN A 332 -24.23 -6.68 -4.80
N GLU A 333 -23.09 -7.27 -4.44
CA GLU A 333 -21.97 -6.57 -3.83
C GLU A 333 -20.63 -7.14 -4.31
N ILE A 334 -19.65 -6.25 -4.52
CA ILE A 334 -18.24 -6.58 -4.69
C ILE A 334 -17.45 -5.74 -3.70
N LEU A 335 -16.56 -6.38 -2.95
CA LEU A 335 -15.55 -5.68 -2.15
C LEU A 335 -14.28 -5.50 -2.96
N PHE A 336 -14.26 -4.50 -3.84
CA PHE A 336 -13.06 -4.08 -4.55
C PHE A 336 -12.83 -2.59 -4.29
N SER A 337 -11.88 -2.29 -3.40
CA SER A 337 -11.35 -0.95 -3.21
C SER A 337 -9.85 -1.05 -3.32
N MET A 338 -9.26 -0.36 -4.30
CA MET A 338 -7.81 -0.20 -4.34
C MET A 338 -7.40 0.53 -3.07
N HIS A 339 -8.02 1.68 -2.74
CA HIS A 339 -8.11 2.28 -1.41
C HIS A 339 -9.29 3.27 -1.36
N THR A 340 -9.93 3.42 -0.19
CA THR A 340 -11.13 4.24 0.00
C THR A 340 -10.78 5.44 0.88
N ILE A 341 -10.62 6.61 0.25
CA ILE A 341 -10.45 7.90 0.94
C ILE A 341 -11.84 8.51 1.13
N PHE A 342 -12.13 8.97 2.34
CA PHE A 342 -13.37 9.65 2.62
C PHE A 342 -13.13 11.02 3.24
N ARG A 343 -14.11 11.91 3.11
CA ARG A 343 -14.21 13.15 3.85
C ARG A 343 -15.23 12.98 4.96
N ILE A 344 -14.86 13.36 6.17
CA ILE A 344 -15.76 13.33 7.32
C ILE A 344 -16.69 14.54 7.24
N LYS A 345 -17.98 14.32 7.02
CA LYS A 345 -18.98 15.39 6.97
C LYS A 345 -19.54 15.71 8.32
N ASN A 346 -20.05 14.71 9.02
CA ASN A 346 -20.64 14.88 10.33
C ASN A 346 -20.32 13.69 11.23
N VAL A 347 -20.36 13.97 12.53
CA VAL A 347 -20.32 12.96 13.58
C VAL A 347 -21.50 13.24 14.49
N HIS A 348 -22.42 12.29 14.58
CA HIS A 348 -23.66 12.40 15.36
C HIS A 348 -23.71 11.31 16.41
N GLU A 349 -24.03 11.69 17.65
CA GLU A 349 -24.34 10.74 18.71
C GLU A 349 -25.76 10.19 18.47
N ILE A 350 -25.88 8.87 18.30
CA ILE A 350 -27.17 8.18 18.24
C ILE A 350 -27.65 7.86 19.66
N ASP A 351 -26.72 7.43 20.52
CA ASP A 351 -26.90 7.10 21.94
C ASP A 351 -25.53 7.15 22.65
N GLU A 352 -25.48 7.04 23.98
CA GLU A 352 -24.27 7.13 24.84
C GLU A 352 -23.10 6.22 24.39
N ARG A 353 -23.35 5.29 23.45
CA ARG A 353 -22.40 4.26 22.98
C ARG A 353 -22.34 4.10 21.46
N LEU A 354 -23.19 4.77 20.71
CA LEU A 354 -23.36 4.60 19.26
C LEU A 354 -23.24 5.94 18.57
N TRP A 355 -22.31 6.01 17.62
CA TRP A 355 -22.04 7.22 16.85
C TRP A 355 -22.23 6.93 15.36
N GLN A 356 -22.98 7.82 14.72
CA GLN A 356 -23.10 7.87 13.28
C GLN A 356 -22.02 8.80 12.73
N ILE A 357 -21.30 8.34 11.71
CA ILE A 357 -20.37 9.19 10.97
C ILE A 357 -20.84 9.22 9.52
N ASP A 358 -21.08 10.43 9.04
CA ASP A 358 -21.37 10.70 7.65
C ASP A 358 -20.03 10.88 6.93
N LEU A 359 -19.73 9.96 5.99
CA LEU A 359 -18.53 9.96 5.18
C LEU A 359 -18.91 10.22 3.72
N ASP A 360 -18.25 11.18 3.09
CA ASP A 360 -18.35 11.40 1.64
C ASP A 360 -17.14 10.77 0.96
N PHE A 361 -17.33 10.02 -0.12
CA PHE A 361 -16.19 9.53 -0.90
C PHE A 361 -15.46 10.71 -1.55
N THR A 362 -14.14 10.77 -1.44
CA THR A 362 -13.39 11.76 -2.19
C THR A 362 -13.19 11.29 -3.61
N ASN A 363 -13.43 12.17 -4.57
CA ASN A 363 -13.10 11.95 -5.97
C ASN A 363 -11.96 12.89 -6.40
N ASP A 364 -11.61 12.86 -7.68
CA ASP A 364 -10.60 13.71 -8.28
C ASP A 364 -10.98 15.21 -8.30
N GLN A 365 -12.13 15.61 -7.73
CA GLN A 365 -12.53 17.01 -7.53
C GLN A 365 -12.35 17.47 -6.08
N ASP A 366 -11.92 16.58 -5.17
CA ASP A 366 -11.64 16.94 -3.78
C ASP A 366 -10.41 17.86 -3.72
N GLN A 367 -10.62 19.12 -3.34
CA GLN A 367 -9.58 20.16 -3.40
C GLN A 367 -8.37 19.85 -2.53
N GLN A 368 -8.56 19.29 -1.32
CA GLN A 368 -7.44 19.01 -0.42
C GLN A 368 -6.67 17.78 -0.87
N LEU A 369 -7.37 16.72 -1.30
CA LEU A 369 -6.73 15.54 -1.86
C LEU A 369 -5.94 15.88 -3.14
N ASN A 370 -6.51 16.70 -4.02
CA ASN A 370 -5.84 17.14 -5.24
C ASN A 370 -4.55 17.91 -4.96
N ILE A 371 -4.56 18.85 -4.02
CA ILE A 371 -3.35 19.60 -3.67
C ILE A 371 -2.25 18.64 -3.16
N LEU A 372 -2.61 17.66 -2.33
CA LEU A 372 -1.67 16.66 -1.83
C LEU A 372 -1.11 15.78 -2.96
N LEU A 373 -1.98 15.29 -3.84
CA LEU A 373 -1.59 14.47 -4.99
C LEU A 373 -0.76 15.26 -6.00
N GLU A 374 -1.09 16.52 -6.29
CA GLU A 374 -0.31 17.38 -7.19
C GLU A 374 1.10 17.61 -6.68
N GLN A 375 1.27 17.82 -5.37
CA GLN A 375 2.59 17.95 -4.78
C GLN A 375 3.40 16.67 -4.96
N LEU A 376 2.83 15.51 -4.64
CA LEU A 376 3.50 14.23 -4.84
C LEU A 376 3.78 13.94 -6.33
N ARG A 377 2.83 14.24 -7.22
CA ARG A 377 2.98 14.15 -8.68
C ARG A 377 4.17 14.98 -9.14
N SER A 378 4.35 16.19 -8.62
CA SER A 378 5.48 17.06 -8.99
C SER A 378 6.85 16.46 -8.63
N GLU A 379 6.93 15.69 -7.55
CA GLU A 379 8.15 15.03 -7.11
C GLU A 379 8.48 13.78 -7.93
N ILE A 380 7.45 13.06 -8.39
CA ILE A 380 7.60 11.86 -9.22
C ILE A 380 7.53 12.12 -10.72
N TYR A 381 7.15 13.33 -11.15
CA TYR A 381 6.99 13.66 -12.56
C TYR A 381 8.26 13.40 -13.37
N VAL A 382 8.09 12.69 -14.47
CA VAL A 382 9.11 12.50 -15.52
C VAL A 382 8.39 12.63 -16.86
N PRO A 383 8.79 13.58 -17.73
CA PRO A 383 8.23 13.68 -19.07
C PRO A 383 8.58 12.47 -19.94
N GLY A 384 7.61 11.96 -20.70
CA GLY A 384 7.87 11.01 -21.80
C GLY A 384 8.20 9.56 -21.38
N VAL A 385 7.85 9.17 -20.15
CA VAL A 385 7.95 7.78 -19.65
C VAL A 385 6.56 7.34 -19.18
N PHE A 386 6.30 6.04 -19.14
CA PHE A 386 5.00 5.49 -18.74
C PHE A 386 4.65 5.86 -17.29
N ASN A 387 3.38 5.75 -16.92
CA ASN A 387 2.99 6.03 -15.53
C ASN A 387 3.36 4.86 -14.60
N VAL A 388 3.44 3.64 -15.12
CA VAL A 388 3.75 2.44 -14.31
C VAL A 388 5.18 2.45 -13.73
N ASP A 389 6.18 3.03 -14.40
CA ASP A 389 7.55 3.11 -13.84
C ASP A 389 7.71 4.17 -12.75
N LYS A 390 6.81 5.17 -12.70
CA LYS A 390 6.75 6.15 -11.62
C LYS A 390 6.41 5.48 -10.29
N VAL A 391 5.77 4.31 -10.31
CA VAL A 391 5.61 3.45 -9.13
C VAL A 391 6.98 3.12 -8.52
N GLY A 392 7.94 2.64 -9.31
CA GLY A 392 9.28 2.32 -8.80
C GLY A 392 10.01 3.55 -8.24
N LYS A 393 9.81 4.72 -8.87
CA LYS A 393 10.37 6.00 -8.39
C LYS A 393 9.73 6.41 -7.06
N LEU A 394 8.45 6.11 -6.87
CA LEU A 394 7.75 6.31 -5.61
C LEU A 394 8.38 5.45 -4.50
N TYR A 395 8.62 4.17 -4.77
CA TYR A 395 9.28 3.25 -3.83
C TYR A 395 10.68 3.74 -3.44
N LEU A 396 11.47 4.20 -4.42
CA LEU A 396 12.77 4.84 -4.15
C LEU A 396 12.63 6.07 -3.23
N LYS A 397 11.60 6.90 -3.44
CA LYS A 397 11.33 8.07 -2.60
C LYS A 397 10.90 7.71 -1.18
N MET A 398 10.18 6.60 -1.03
CA MET A 398 9.80 6.04 0.27
C MET A 398 10.99 5.41 1.02
N GLY A 399 12.11 5.16 0.34
CA GLY A 399 13.23 4.39 0.88
C GLY A 399 12.99 2.88 0.90
N ASP A 400 11.93 2.41 0.23
CA ASP A 400 11.66 0.98 0.05
C ASP A 400 12.31 0.51 -1.25
N TYR A 401 13.61 0.19 -1.13
CA TYR A 401 14.45 -0.21 -2.26
C TYR A 401 14.13 -1.62 -2.76
N ASP A 402 13.66 -2.52 -1.88
CA ASP A 402 13.24 -3.86 -2.28
C ASP A 402 11.98 -3.80 -3.15
N GLY A 403 10.97 -3.02 -2.74
CA GLY A 403 9.78 -2.78 -3.55
C GLY A 403 10.09 -2.10 -4.88
N ALA A 404 11.03 -1.14 -4.91
CA ALA A 404 11.50 -0.52 -6.15
C ALA A 404 12.14 -1.55 -7.09
N LEU A 405 12.97 -2.46 -6.54
CA LEU A 405 13.66 -3.50 -7.29
C LEU A 405 12.67 -4.48 -7.92
N GLU A 406 11.66 -4.92 -7.17
CA GLU A 406 10.57 -5.78 -7.66
C GLU A 406 9.82 -5.13 -8.82
N VAL A 407 9.45 -3.85 -8.66
CA VAL A 407 8.74 -3.08 -9.70
C VAL A 407 9.59 -2.99 -10.96
N TYR A 408 10.83 -2.53 -10.86
CA TYR A 408 11.66 -2.33 -12.05
C TYR A 408 12.06 -3.63 -12.75
N ASN A 409 12.27 -4.73 -12.02
CA ASN A 409 12.52 -6.04 -12.61
C ASN A 409 11.27 -6.60 -13.31
N THR A 410 10.08 -6.35 -12.76
CA THR A 410 8.80 -6.72 -13.41
C THR A 410 8.59 -5.93 -14.70
N LEU A 411 8.95 -4.65 -14.69
CA LEU A 411 8.79 -3.74 -15.81
C LEU A 411 9.76 -3.98 -16.97
N LEU A 412 10.99 -4.41 -16.68
CA LEU A 412 12.05 -4.61 -17.66
C LEU A 412 11.64 -5.50 -18.86
N PRO A 413 11.02 -6.68 -18.69
CA PRO A 413 10.58 -7.51 -19.80
C PRO A 413 9.27 -7.04 -20.46
N MET A 414 8.51 -6.11 -19.87
CA MET A 414 7.18 -5.73 -20.38
C MET A 414 7.25 -4.86 -21.65
N PHE A 415 8.33 -4.09 -21.83
CA PHE A 415 8.47 -3.16 -22.96
C PHE A 415 9.85 -3.28 -23.64
N PRO A 416 10.19 -4.46 -24.21
CA PRO A 416 11.54 -4.76 -24.68
C PRO A 416 11.97 -3.91 -25.89
N GLU A 417 11.02 -3.40 -26.67
CA GLU A 417 11.30 -2.57 -27.85
C GLU A 417 11.36 -1.06 -27.51
N ASN A 418 10.93 -0.66 -26.31
CA ASN A 418 10.94 0.74 -25.90
C ASN A 418 12.28 1.09 -25.24
N LEU A 419 13.24 1.47 -26.08
CA LEU A 419 14.59 1.84 -25.63
C LEU A 419 14.62 3.06 -24.68
N VAL A 420 13.64 3.98 -24.74
CA VAL A 420 13.58 5.18 -23.86
C VAL A 420 13.32 4.68 -22.45
N PHE A 421 12.30 3.84 -22.35
CA PHE A 421 11.87 3.17 -21.15
C PHE A 421 12.96 2.27 -20.59
N LEU A 422 13.60 1.44 -21.40
CA LEU A 422 14.67 0.56 -20.94
C LEU A 422 15.85 1.34 -20.34
N CYS A 423 16.29 2.44 -20.97
CA CYS A 423 17.33 3.29 -20.40
C CYS A 423 16.92 3.85 -19.03
N TYR A 424 15.66 4.27 -18.90
CA TYR A 424 15.12 4.82 -17.66
C TYR A 424 15.06 3.74 -16.56
N VAL A 425 14.49 2.57 -16.85
CA VAL A 425 14.40 1.43 -15.93
C VAL A 425 15.81 0.97 -15.52
N HIS A 426 16.76 0.85 -16.44
CA HIS A 426 18.15 0.52 -16.10
C HIS A 426 18.81 1.59 -15.22
N ASN A 427 18.62 2.88 -15.50
CA ASN A 427 19.14 3.93 -14.62
C ASN A 427 18.56 3.84 -13.20
N HIS A 428 17.25 3.55 -13.08
CA HIS A 428 16.62 3.42 -11.78
C HIS A 428 16.97 2.12 -11.05
N LEU A 429 17.16 1.00 -11.76
CA LEU A 429 17.76 -0.20 -11.18
C LEU A 429 19.16 0.08 -10.66
N GLY A 430 19.97 0.84 -11.42
CA GLY A 430 21.28 1.30 -10.98
C GLY A 430 21.22 2.05 -9.65
N LEU A 431 20.30 3.02 -9.56
CA LEU A 431 20.07 3.79 -8.34
C LEU A 431 19.55 2.93 -7.18
N THR A 432 18.65 1.99 -7.47
CA THR A 432 18.11 1.06 -6.47
C THR A 432 19.21 0.18 -5.88
N TYR A 433 20.04 -0.42 -6.73
CA TYR A 433 21.17 -1.23 -6.30
C TYR A 433 22.23 -0.43 -5.54
N GLN A 434 22.46 0.83 -5.91
CA GLN A 434 23.35 1.72 -5.18
C GLN A 434 22.85 1.97 -3.75
N HIS A 435 21.55 2.22 -3.56
CA HIS A 435 20.96 2.35 -2.23
C HIS A 435 21.00 1.05 -1.40
N LEU A 436 21.01 -0.11 -2.07
CA LEU A 436 21.20 -1.43 -1.46
C LEU A 436 22.68 -1.80 -1.22
N ASP A 437 23.62 -0.87 -1.45
CA ASP A 437 25.08 -1.08 -1.37
C ASP A 437 25.60 -2.21 -2.30
N GLN A 438 24.88 -2.48 -3.39
CA GLN A 438 25.24 -3.46 -4.41
C GLN A 438 25.93 -2.79 -5.60
N ILE A 439 27.11 -2.23 -5.33
CA ILE A 439 27.86 -1.34 -6.22
C ILE A 439 28.13 -1.93 -7.62
N ASP A 440 28.45 -3.23 -7.71
CA ASP A 440 28.73 -3.85 -9.01
C ASP A 440 27.47 -4.04 -9.87
N GLN A 441 26.32 -4.31 -9.25
CA GLN A 441 25.03 -4.34 -9.94
C GLN A 441 24.62 -2.92 -10.38
N ALA A 442 24.80 -1.93 -9.50
CA ALA A 442 24.54 -0.54 -9.82
C ALA A 442 25.32 -0.10 -11.07
N LEU A 443 26.62 -0.40 -11.11
CA LEU A 443 27.50 -0.10 -12.24
C LEU A 443 27.02 -0.77 -13.52
N MET A 444 26.72 -2.07 -13.47
CA MET A 444 26.20 -2.83 -14.62
C MET A 444 24.95 -2.16 -15.21
N HIS A 445 24.00 -1.76 -14.36
CA HIS A 445 22.74 -1.16 -14.79
C HIS A 445 22.92 0.25 -15.35
N TYR A 446 23.79 1.09 -14.77
CA TYR A 446 24.13 2.39 -15.35
C TYR A 446 24.84 2.25 -16.70
N GLU A 447 25.81 1.35 -16.82
CA GLU A 447 26.49 1.06 -18.09
C GLU A 447 25.51 0.55 -19.15
N LYS A 448 24.56 -0.30 -18.76
CA LYS A 448 23.53 -0.82 -19.66
C LYS A 448 22.61 0.28 -20.17
N SER A 449 22.19 1.21 -19.30
CA SER A 449 21.40 2.39 -19.71
C SER A 449 22.14 3.22 -20.77
N ILE A 450 23.43 3.47 -20.58
CA ILE A 450 24.26 4.21 -21.55
C ILE A 450 24.47 3.41 -22.85
N GLU A 451 24.70 2.10 -22.78
CA GLU A 451 24.83 1.23 -23.95
C GLU A 451 23.56 1.25 -24.82
N ILE A 452 22.39 1.11 -24.19
CA ILE A 452 21.10 1.18 -24.88
C ILE A 452 20.93 2.56 -25.52
N ARG A 453 21.27 3.63 -24.81
CA ARG A 453 21.22 5.00 -25.37
C ARG A 453 22.09 5.13 -26.60
N ARG A 454 23.32 4.64 -26.55
CA ARG A 454 24.26 4.68 -27.69
C ARG A 454 23.75 3.92 -28.90
N SER A 455 22.95 2.87 -28.69
CA SER A 455 22.38 2.07 -29.79
C SER A 455 21.31 2.79 -30.62
N TRP A 456 20.80 3.96 -30.18
CA TRP A 456 19.76 4.69 -30.90
C TRP A 456 20.17 5.35 -32.21
N GLY A 457 21.47 5.51 -32.45
CA GLY A 457 21.97 6.19 -33.65
C GLY A 457 21.86 7.72 -33.63
N ASP A 458 21.51 8.33 -32.50
CA ASP A 458 21.58 9.79 -32.28
C ASP A 458 22.89 10.16 -31.55
N GLU A 459 24.03 9.92 -32.20
CA GLU A 459 25.36 10.09 -31.61
C GLU A 459 25.58 11.50 -31.02
N GLU A 460 24.98 12.53 -31.64
CA GLU A 460 25.09 13.92 -31.21
C GLU A 460 24.37 14.18 -29.88
N ASN A 461 23.20 13.57 -29.64
CA ASN A 461 22.44 13.80 -28.41
C ASN A 461 22.53 12.67 -27.37
N ASN A 462 23.22 11.55 -27.67
CA ASN A 462 23.32 10.42 -26.76
C ASN A 462 23.87 10.80 -25.38
N ASP A 463 24.93 11.62 -25.35
CA ASP A 463 25.52 12.08 -24.10
C ASP A 463 24.58 13.03 -23.34
N ARG A 464 23.86 13.89 -24.07
CA ARG A 464 22.87 14.82 -23.52
C ARG A 464 21.73 14.08 -22.84
N TYR A 465 21.20 13.03 -23.46
CA TYR A 465 20.12 12.25 -22.85
C TYR A 465 20.59 11.32 -21.72
N SER A 466 21.90 11.14 -21.53
CA SER A 466 22.49 10.29 -20.49
C SER A 466 23.00 11.06 -19.28
N LEU A 467 22.74 12.38 -19.19
CA LEU A 467 23.35 13.22 -18.15
C LEU A 467 23.02 12.79 -16.72
N VAL A 468 21.78 12.37 -16.48
CA VAL A 468 21.37 11.83 -15.17
C VAL A 468 22.14 10.55 -14.85
N THR A 469 22.25 9.63 -15.82
CA THR A 469 23.01 8.39 -15.67
C THR A 469 24.49 8.65 -15.44
N TYR A 470 25.09 9.62 -16.14
CA TYR A 470 26.49 10.02 -15.92
C TYR A 470 26.71 10.65 -14.55
N ALA A 471 25.78 11.49 -14.07
CA ALA A 471 25.87 12.08 -12.72
C ALA A 471 25.81 10.99 -11.65
N ASN A 472 24.89 10.03 -11.78
CA ASN A 472 24.78 8.89 -10.87
C ASN A 472 26.01 7.99 -10.90
N LEU A 473 26.53 7.69 -12.10
CA LEU A 473 27.76 6.93 -12.28
C LEU A 473 28.96 7.65 -11.65
N SER A 474 29.01 8.98 -11.71
CA SER A 474 30.05 9.79 -11.07
C SER A 474 30.00 9.64 -9.55
N THR A 475 28.81 9.67 -8.94
CA THR A 475 28.63 9.40 -7.51
C THR A 475 29.15 8.00 -7.17
N LEU A 476 28.78 7.00 -7.96
CA LEU A 476 29.21 5.60 -7.75
C LEU A 476 30.73 5.43 -7.89
N TYR A 477 31.38 6.17 -8.80
CA TYR A 477 32.84 6.19 -8.89
C TYR A 477 33.49 6.77 -7.64
N ALA A 478 32.94 7.86 -7.08
CA ALA A 478 33.43 8.43 -5.84
C ALA A 478 33.31 7.43 -4.67
N GLU A 479 32.16 6.76 -4.54
CA GLU A 479 31.92 5.71 -3.53
C GLU A 479 32.93 4.54 -3.66
N LYS A 480 33.40 4.22 -4.88
CA LYS A 480 34.46 3.22 -5.11
C LYS A 480 35.90 3.75 -4.91
N GLY A 481 36.06 5.02 -4.54
CA GLY A 481 37.36 5.68 -4.41
C GLY A 481 38.02 6.05 -5.74
N LYS A 482 37.28 6.02 -6.85
CA LYS A 482 37.73 6.46 -8.19
C LYS A 482 37.45 7.95 -8.38
N LEU A 483 38.15 8.75 -7.57
CA LEU A 483 37.86 10.18 -7.43
C LEU A 483 38.18 10.96 -8.71
N GLU A 484 39.27 10.62 -9.42
CA GLU A 484 39.62 11.27 -10.69
C GLU A 484 38.58 11.02 -11.79
N GLU A 485 38.12 9.77 -11.96
CA GLU A 485 37.06 9.43 -12.93
C GLU A 485 35.74 10.11 -12.59
N SER A 486 35.41 10.22 -11.29
CA SER A 486 34.23 10.95 -10.82
C SER A 486 34.32 12.44 -11.15
N ILE A 487 35.46 13.09 -10.87
CA ILE A 487 35.71 14.50 -11.18
C ILE A 487 35.59 14.77 -12.69
N GLU A 488 36.21 13.94 -13.53
CA GLU A 488 36.14 14.08 -14.99
C GLU A 488 34.70 13.97 -15.48
N THR A 489 33.95 12.99 -14.97
CA THR A 489 32.58 12.74 -15.39
C THR A 489 31.64 13.86 -14.94
N TYR A 490 31.73 14.36 -13.70
CA TYR A 490 30.95 15.53 -13.27
C TYR A 490 31.29 16.79 -14.07
N ARG A 491 32.57 17.04 -14.39
CA ARG A 491 32.96 18.17 -15.25
C ARG A 491 32.34 18.06 -16.64
N LYS A 492 32.29 16.85 -17.21
CA LYS A 492 31.61 16.57 -18.48
C LYS A 492 30.10 16.86 -18.38
N VAL A 493 29.44 16.39 -17.31
CA VAL A 493 28.00 16.65 -17.08
C VAL A 493 27.71 18.14 -16.97
N ILE A 494 28.51 18.88 -16.20
CA ILE A 494 28.38 20.34 -16.04
C ILE A 494 28.56 21.05 -17.39
N ALA A 495 29.58 20.70 -18.15
CA ALA A 495 29.86 21.30 -19.45
C ALA A 495 28.68 21.11 -20.42
N LEU A 496 28.16 19.88 -20.52
CA LEU A 496 27.01 19.57 -21.34
C LEU A 496 25.75 20.32 -20.87
N ARG A 497 25.47 20.34 -19.56
CA ARG A 497 24.32 21.09 -19.00
C ARG A 497 24.40 22.59 -19.35
N LEU A 498 25.59 23.19 -19.33
CA LEU A 498 25.78 24.60 -19.68
C LEU A 498 25.54 24.92 -21.16
N GLU A 499 25.56 23.93 -22.06
CA GLU A 499 25.27 24.16 -23.49
C GLU A 499 23.78 24.46 -23.75
N TYR A 500 22.88 24.00 -22.88
CA TYR A 500 21.43 24.07 -23.13
C TYR A 500 20.59 24.55 -21.93
N LEU A 501 21.16 24.64 -20.73
CA LEU A 501 20.51 25.26 -19.57
C LEU A 501 21.05 26.67 -19.34
N PRO A 502 20.20 27.62 -18.87
CA PRO A 502 20.67 28.89 -18.35
C PRO A 502 21.70 28.67 -17.24
N SER A 503 22.70 29.55 -17.14
CA SER A 503 23.78 29.43 -16.14
C SER A 503 23.32 29.50 -14.68
N ASN A 504 22.09 29.93 -14.43
CA ASN A 504 21.44 29.96 -13.12
C ASN A 504 20.43 28.82 -12.92
N HIS A 505 20.44 27.76 -13.75
CA HIS A 505 19.52 26.64 -13.59
C HIS A 505 19.81 25.85 -12.31
N PRO A 506 18.81 25.50 -11.46
CA PRO A 506 19.03 24.79 -10.19
C PRO A 506 19.81 23.48 -10.30
N GLU A 507 19.69 22.76 -11.42
CA GLU A 507 20.44 21.52 -11.62
C GLU A 507 21.96 21.74 -11.66
N LEU A 508 22.43 22.88 -12.17
CA LEU A 508 23.87 23.21 -12.15
C LEU A 508 24.37 23.37 -10.71
N SER A 509 23.53 23.92 -9.80
CA SER A 509 23.86 23.97 -8.37
C SER A 509 24.06 22.57 -7.78
N CYS A 510 23.23 21.60 -8.19
CA CYS A 510 23.37 20.21 -7.78
C CYS A 510 24.70 19.60 -8.24
N GLU A 511 25.02 19.74 -9.53
CA GLU A 511 26.25 19.14 -10.08
C GLU A 511 27.53 19.78 -9.49
N TYR A 512 27.55 21.10 -9.29
CA TYR A 512 28.68 21.76 -8.63
C TYR A 512 28.82 21.33 -7.17
N SER A 513 27.71 21.12 -6.46
CA SER A 513 27.75 20.62 -5.08
C SER A 513 28.31 19.19 -5.02
N ASN A 514 27.87 18.32 -5.93
CA ASN A 514 28.36 16.94 -5.99
C ASN A 514 29.85 16.90 -6.33
N LEU A 515 30.28 17.67 -7.33
CA LEU A 515 31.70 17.79 -7.67
C LEU A 515 32.53 18.33 -6.49
N ALA A 516 31.99 19.26 -5.71
CA ALA A 516 32.66 19.78 -4.52
C ALA A 516 32.82 18.74 -3.41
N VAL A 517 31.82 17.85 -3.23
CA VAL A 517 31.93 16.71 -2.30
C VAL A 517 33.07 15.79 -2.74
N VAL A 518 33.16 15.44 -4.03
CA VAL A 518 34.25 14.60 -4.55
C VAL A 518 35.62 15.27 -4.37
N TYR A 519 35.73 16.59 -4.55
CA TYR A 519 36.96 17.32 -4.23
C TYR A 519 37.31 17.25 -2.74
N SER A 520 36.32 17.32 -1.86
CA SER A 520 36.52 17.19 -0.41
C SER A 520 37.01 15.80 -0.04
N GLU A 521 36.44 14.74 -0.63
CA GLU A 521 36.90 13.36 -0.49
C GLU A 521 38.34 13.19 -1.00
N ASN A 522 38.69 13.91 -2.07
CA ASN A 522 40.05 13.98 -2.59
C ASN A 522 40.98 14.91 -1.79
N LYS A 523 40.50 15.48 -0.67
CA LYS A 523 41.21 16.44 0.19
C LYS A 523 41.66 17.73 -0.51
N ASP A 524 41.10 18.02 -1.69
CA ASP A 524 41.26 19.30 -2.37
C ASP A 524 40.16 20.27 -1.90
N TYR A 525 40.24 20.63 -0.63
CA TYR A 525 39.25 21.50 0.02
C TYR A 525 39.17 22.89 -0.62
N SER A 526 40.25 23.35 -1.27
CA SER A 526 40.24 24.65 -1.97
C SER A 526 39.32 24.61 -3.20
N SER A 527 39.47 23.58 -4.04
CA SER A 527 38.58 23.36 -5.19
C SER A 527 37.14 23.05 -4.77
N ALA A 528 36.97 22.33 -3.64
CA ALA A 528 35.66 22.07 -3.07
C ALA A 528 34.93 23.35 -2.68
N ILE A 529 35.59 24.24 -1.92
CA ILE A 529 35.02 25.52 -1.50
C ILE A 529 34.64 26.38 -2.72
N GLU A 530 35.49 26.45 -3.75
CA GLU A 530 35.17 27.16 -4.99
C GLU A 530 33.90 26.60 -5.66
N CYS A 531 33.79 25.28 -5.76
CA CYS A 531 32.63 24.62 -6.35
C CYS A 531 31.36 24.82 -5.51
N PHE A 532 31.43 24.70 -4.18
CA PHE A 532 30.30 24.98 -3.30
C PHE A 532 29.85 26.44 -3.38
N HIS A 533 30.76 27.41 -3.50
CA HIS A 533 30.37 28.81 -3.71
C HIS A 533 29.64 29.01 -5.04
N ARG A 534 30.10 28.38 -6.14
CA ARG A 534 29.34 28.39 -7.41
C ARG A 534 27.95 27.77 -7.26
N ALA A 535 27.86 26.66 -6.54
CA ALA A 535 26.57 26.03 -6.27
C ALA A 535 25.65 26.93 -5.46
N LEU A 536 26.18 27.62 -4.44
CA LEU A 536 25.44 28.55 -3.60
C LEU A 536 24.92 29.75 -4.40
N ASP A 537 25.78 30.39 -5.21
CA ASP A 537 25.42 31.53 -6.05
C ASP A 537 24.28 31.21 -7.02
N ILE A 538 24.24 29.98 -7.54
CA ILE A 538 23.15 29.51 -8.40
C ILE A 538 21.90 29.24 -7.57
N ALA A 539 22.03 28.54 -6.43
CA ALA A 539 20.91 28.21 -5.55
C ALA A 539 20.19 29.47 -5.04
N GLU A 540 20.93 30.49 -4.57
CA GLU A 540 20.36 31.75 -4.07
C GLU A 540 19.57 32.51 -5.13
N LYS A 541 19.93 32.38 -6.42
CA LYS A 541 19.22 33.03 -7.53
C LYS A 541 18.02 32.24 -8.04
N SER A 542 17.94 30.95 -7.74
CA SER A 542 17.02 30.02 -8.40
C SER A 542 16.08 29.27 -7.46
N LEU A 543 16.34 29.29 -6.15
CA LEU A 543 15.55 28.59 -5.15
C LEU A 543 14.99 29.57 -4.09
N PRO A 544 13.84 29.25 -3.48
CA PRO A 544 13.32 30.00 -2.34
C PRO A 544 14.29 30.03 -1.16
N ASP A 545 14.23 31.09 -0.35
CA ASP A 545 15.13 31.31 0.78
C ASP A 545 15.08 30.23 1.87
N ASN A 546 13.97 29.49 1.96
CA ASN A 546 13.75 28.40 2.91
C ASN A 546 14.02 27.00 2.33
N HIS A 547 14.61 26.93 1.13
CA HIS A 547 14.93 25.66 0.50
C HIS A 547 16.11 24.98 1.21
N GLU A 548 15.94 23.73 1.63
CA GLU A 548 16.91 22.94 2.41
C GLU A 548 18.31 22.91 1.78
N ARG A 549 18.39 22.79 0.45
CA ARG A 549 19.66 22.84 -0.30
C ARG A 549 20.58 24.02 0.09
N LEU A 550 20.03 25.21 0.36
CA LEU A 550 20.84 26.35 0.80
C LEU A 550 21.55 26.06 2.13
N ALA A 551 20.84 25.42 3.06
CA ALA A 551 21.37 25.01 4.36
C ALA A 551 22.48 23.96 4.18
N THR A 552 22.25 22.94 3.34
CA THR A 552 23.23 21.87 3.05
C THR A 552 24.50 22.42 2.41
N ILE A 553 24.40 23.33 1.43
CA ILE A 553 25.59 23.92 0.80
C ILE A 553 26.40 24.72 1.83
N HIS A 554 25.74 25.52 2.67
CA HIS A 554 26.42 26.23 3.74
C HIS A 554 27.12 25.30 4.72
N PHE A 555 26.46 24.20 5.12
CA PHE A 555 27.06 23.20 6.01
C PHE A 555 28.31 22.57 5.37
N ASN A 556 28.26 22.20 4.09
CA ASN A 556 29.42 21.60 3.42
C ASN A 556 30.59 22.59 3.26
N ILE A 557 30.31 23.88 3.00
CA ILE A 557 31.36 24.92 3.00
C ILE A 557 32.00 25.04 4.39
N ASN A 558 31.19 24.94 5.45
CA ASN A 558 31.70 24.94 6.81
C ASN A 558 32.68 23.77 7.04
N VAL A 559 32.27 22.54 6.70
CA VAL A 559 33.11 21.34 6.88
C VAL A 559 34.43 21.48 6.13
N ALA A 560 34.40 21.91 4.86
CA ALA A 560 35.62 22.11 4.09
C ALA A 560 36.55 23.20 4.66
N ASN A 561 35.99 24.25 5.27
CA ASN A 561 36.78 25.27 5.97
C ASN A 561 37.35 24.76 7.30
N GLU A 562 36.59 23.94 8.04
CA GLU A 562 37.08 23.31 9.26
C GLU A 562 38.26 22.39 8.99
N ASP A 563 38.21 21.61 7.90
CA ASP A 563 39.32 20.75 7.45
C ASP A 563 40.57 21.56 7.05
N LEU A 564 40.40 22.80 6.58
CA LEU A 564 41.48 23.75 6.34
C LEU A 564 41.91 24.53 7.59
N ALA A 565 41.30 24.27 8.76
CA ALA A 565 41.46 25.04 9.99
C ALA A 565 41.10 26.54 9.88
N ASN A 566 40.26 26.91 8.91
CA ASN A 566 39.69 28.25 8.75
C ASN A 566 38.44 28.41 9.63
N TYR A 567 38.62 28.33 10.96
CA TYR A 567 37.50 28.22 11.89
C TYR A 567 36.53 29.42 11.86
N GLU A 568 37.00 30.64 11.58
CA GLU A 568 36.13 31.83 11.46
C GLU A 568 35.14 31.72 10.29
N GLU A 569 35.61 31.31 9.10
CA GLU A 569 34.74 31.09 7.94
C GLU A 569 33.87 29.84 8.13
N ALA A 570 34.39 28.81 8.78
CA ALA A 570 33.61 27.64 9.17
C ALA A 570 32.43 28.06 10.06
N LEU A 571 32.66 28.83 11.13
CA LEU A 571 31.62 29.29 12.06
C LEU A 571 30.53 30.11 11.33
N LYS A 572 30.95 31.04 10.47
CA LYS A 572 30.04 31.85 9.65
C LYS A 572 29.12 31.00 8.78
N HIS A 573 29.67 29.96 8.14
CA HIS A 573 28.90 29.10 7.25
C HIS A 573 27.97 28.16 8.00
N ILE A 574 28.37 27.57 9.13
CA ILE A 574 27.45 26.72 9.92
C ILE A 574 26.34 27.52 10.61
N THR A 575 26.61 28.77 11.00
CA THR A 575 25.57 29.68 11.50
C THR A 575 24.49 29.88 10.44
N LYS A 576 24.90 30.19 9.19
CA LYS A 576 23.97 30.30 8.06
C LYS A 576 23.24 29.00 7.76
N ALA A 577 23.92 27.85 7.85
CA ALA A 577 23.32 26.55 7.65
C ALA A 577 22.19 26.29 8.67
N VAL A 578 22.44 26.54 9.95
CA VAL A 578 21.45 26.41 11.04
C VAL A 578 20.28 27.38 10.85
N ASP A 579 20.55 28.63 10.49
CA ASP A 579 19.50 29.63 10.25
C ASP A 579 18.61 29.24 9.06
N LYS A 580 19.20 28.79 7.95
CA LYS A 580 18.45 28.32 6.78
C LYS A 580 17.68 27.03 7.08
N ALA A 581 18.26 26.09 7.82
CA ALA A 581 17.60 24.86 8.25
C ALA A 581 16.37 25.14 9.14
N ARG A 582 16.46 26.10 10.07
CA ARG A 582 15.32 26.53 10.92
C ARG A 582 14.15 27.11 10.14
N LEU A 583 14.41 27.70 8.97
CA LEU A 583 13.37 28.23 8.09
C LEU A 583 12.71 27.14 7.24
N SER A 584 13.33 25.97 7.12
CA SER A 584 12.84 24.86 6.31
C SER A 584 11.96 23.92 7.14
N PRO A 585 10.66 23.80 6.83
CA PRO A 585 9.75 22.97 7.62
C PRO A 585 9.96 21.46 7.42
N THR A 586 10.68 21.05 6.37
CA THR A 586 10.99 19.65 6.06
C THR A 586 12.34 19.19 6.59
N PHE A 587 13.13 20.10 7.16
CA PHE A 587 14.49 19.78 7.58
C PHE A 587 14.47 18.85 8.79
N ASP A 588 15.28 17.80 8.75
CA ASP A 588 15.35 16.81 9.81
C ASP A 588 15.85 17.43 11.13
N GLN A 589 15.04 17.29 12.18
CA GLN A 589 15.30 17.94 13.47
C GLN A 589 16.53 17.34 14.18
N GLU A 590 16.82 16.06 13.95
CA GLU A 590 17.99 15.40 14.51
C GLU A 590 19.28 15.93 13.88
N ASN A 591 19.31 16.09 12.56
CA ASN A 591 20.37 16.75 11.82
C ASN A 591 20.56 18.21 12.27
N LEU A 592 19.48 18.96 12.46
CA LEU A 592 19.56 20.34 12.95
C LEU A 592 20.24 20.42 14.32
N ASN A 593 19.89 19.51 15.23
CA ASN A 593 20.52 19.43 16.54
C ASN A 593 22.01 19.08 16.44
N ARG A 594 22.38 18.16 15.54
CA ARG A 594 23.79 17.82 15.26
C ARG A 594 24.56 19.04 14.74
N TRP A 595 23.99 19.80 13.82
CA TRP A 595 24.63 21.01 13.27
C TRP A 595 24.83 22.10 14.33
N ILE A 596 23.87 22.27 15.25
CA ILE A 596 24.01 23.20 16.38
C ILE A 596 25.15 22.77 17.31
N GLN A 597 25.32 21.46 17.55
CA GLN A 597 26.45 20.96 18.35
C GLN A 597 27.79 21.20 17.63
N SER A 598 27.88 20.93 16.33
CA SER A 598 29.08 21.23 15.53
C SER A 598 29.42 22.72 15.55
N MET A 599 28.44 23.61 15.48
CA MET A 599 28.64 25.06 15.61
C MET A 599 29.31 25.41 16.95
N GLN A 600 28.82 24.87 18.07
CA GLN A 600 29.40 25.10 19.39
C GLN A 600 30.84 24.58 19.50
N GLN A 601 31.13 23.41 18.91
CA GLN A 601 32.49 22.87 18.90
C GLN A 601 33.48 23.76 18.13
N ILE A 602 33.01 24.41 17.06
CA ILE A 602 33.84 25.34 16.28
C ILE A 602 34.07 26.64 17.07
N GLU A 603 33.06 27.15 17.78
CA GLU A 603 33.22 28.29 18.71
C GLU A 603 34.30 27.99 19.76
N GLU A 604 34.27 26.81 20.38
CA GLU A 604 35.30 26.38 21.34
C GLU A 604 36.70 26.29 20.72
N LYS A 605 36.82 25.85 19.47
CA LYS A 605 38.11 25.78 18.76
C LYS A 605 38.69 27.17 18.48
N ILE A 606 37.83 28.15 18.17
CA ILE A 606 38.22 29.55 17.98
C ILE A 606 38.70 30.12 19.31
N ASP A 607 37.95 29.93 20.39
CA ASP A 607 38.32 30.43 21.72
C ASP A 607 39.61 29.79 22.28
N ALA A 608 39.97 28.60 21.78
CA ALA A 608 41.20 27.89 22.17
C ALA A 608 42.46 28.33 21.39
N HIS A 609 42.32 29.09 20.30
CA HIS A 609 43.42 29.65 19.49
C HIS A 609 43.63 31.14 19.79
#